data_AF-A0A940Q3Y4-F1
#
_entry.id   AF-A0A940Q3Y4-F1
#
_cell.length_a   1.000
_cell.length_b   1.000
_cell.length_c   1.000
_cell.angle_alpha   90.00
_cell.angle_beta   90.00
_cell.angle_gamma   90.00
#
_symmetry.space_group_name_H-M   'P 1'
#
loop_
_entity.id
_entity.type
_entity.pdbx_description
1 polymer ?
#
loop_
_entity_poly.entity_id
_entity_poly.type
_entity_poly.pdbx_seq_one_letter_code
_entity_poly.pdbx_strand_id
1 'polypeptide(L)' 'MDMQTFQQFQRLPYESKVAHASQMARDFYNTITSPVGEYNGDCHVSVGGLDSITLLCFLRSIGIDVPAISVSVLEDKG' A
#
# COMPACT_ATOMS: atom_id res chain seq x y z
N MET A 1 17.23 -2.82 -8.16
CA MET A 1 16.58 -2.35 -9.41
C MET A 1 17.52 -1.35 -10.06
N ASP A 2 17.82 -1.49 -11.34
CA ASP A 2 18.64 -0.53 -12.07
C ASP A 2 17.79 0.61 -12.67
N MET A 3 18.46 1.67 -13.15
CA MET A 3 17.81 2.84 -13.73
C MET A 3 16.94 2.49 -14.96
N GLN A 4 17.38 1.52 -15.77
CA GLN A 4 16.69 1.12 -17.00
C GLN A 4 15.36 0.42 -16.68
N THR A 5 15.37 -0.50 -15.72
CA THR A 5 14.18 -1.21 -15.23
C THR A 5 13.17 -0.24 -14.63
N PHE A 6 13.65 0.74 -13.84
CA PHE A 6 12.78 1.76 -13.27
C PHE A 6 12.09 2.61 -14.35
N GLN A 7 12.83 3.05 -15.37
CA GLN A 7 12.26 3.79 -16.50
C GLN A 7 11.26 2.97 -17.31
N GLN A 8 11.53 1.67 -17.48
CA GLN A 8 10.59 0.77 -18.16
C GLN A 8 9.27 0.65 -17.39
N PHE A 9 9.32 0.50 -16.07
CA PHE A 9 8.11 0.44 -15.23
C PHE A 9 7.33 1.75 -15.22
N GLN A 10 8.03 2.89 -15.23
CA GLN A 10 7.37 4.19 -15.37
C GLN A 10 6.62 4.35 -16.69
N ARG A 11 7.08 3.72 -17.78
CA ARG A 11 6.44 3.79 -19.10
C ARG A 11 5.26 2.84 -19.26
N LEU A 12 4.99 1.96 -18.30
CA LEU A 12 3.86 1.04 -18.38
C LEU A 12 2.51 1.78 -18.44
N PRO A 13 1.51 1.21 -19.14
CA PRO A 13 0.14 1.70 -19.10
C PRO A 13 -0.39 1.79 -17.66
N TYR A 14 -1.32 2.71 -17.44
CA TYR A 14 -1.89 2.95 -16.11
C TYR A 14 -2.56 1.69 -15.56
N GLU A 15 -3.31 0.99 -16.40
CA GLU A 15 -4.05 -0.23 -16.04
C GLU A 15 -3.08 -1.34 -15.58
N SER A 16 -1.93 -1.47 -16.23
CA SER A 16 -0.89 -2.42 -15.83
C SER A 16 -0.29 -2.07 -14.46
N LYS A 17 -0.10 -0.78 -14.18
CA LYS A 17 0.38 -0.31 -12.86
C LYS A 17 -0.65 -0.58 -11.77
N VAL A 18 -1.93 -0.32 -12.04
CA VAL A 18 -3.04 -0.61 -11.12
C VAL A 18 -3.16 -2.11 -10.84
N ALA A 19 -3.07 -2.96 -11.87
CA ALA A 19 -3.11 -4.41 -11.71
C ALA A 19 -1.94 -4.92 -10.85
N HIS A 20 -0.72 -4.46 -11.14
CA HIS A 20 0.45 -4.80 -10.35
C HIS A 20 0.33 -4.34 -8.89
N ALA A 21 -0.09 -3.09 -8.66
CA ALA A 21 -0.29 -2.56 -7.31
C ALA A 21 -1.36 -3.35 -6.55
N SER A 22 -2.43 -3.77 -7.23
CA SER A 22 -3.51 -4.56 -6.63
C SER A 22 -3.03 -5.95 -6.20
N GLN A 23 -2.22 -6.61 -7.03
CA GLN A 23 -1.65 -7.91 -6.71
C GLN A 23 -0.69 -7.80 -5.53
N MET A 24 0.24 -6.85 -5.57
CA MET A 24 1.19 -6.60 -4.49
C MET A 24 0.50 -6.31 -3.15
N ALA A 25 -0.56 -5.50 -3.16
CA ALA A 25 -1.32 -5.20 -1.96
C ALA A 25 -1.99 -6.43 -1.35
N ARG A 26 -2.58 -7.30 -2.20
CA ARG A 26 -3.21 -8.55 -1.75
C ARG A 26 -2.18 -9.54 -1.22
N ASP A 27 -1.06 -9.69 -1.92
CA ASP A 27 0.01 -10.60 -1.50
C ASP A 27 0.57 -10.17 -0.15
N PHE A 28 0.86 -8.87 0.02
CA PHE A 28 1.29 -8.33 1.30
C PHE A 28 0.26 -8.55 2.40
N TYR A 29 -1.01 -8.16 2.18
CA TYR A 29 -2.07 -8.33 3.15
C TYR A 29 -2.21 -9.80 3.58
N ASN A 30 -2.26 -10.73 2.62
CA ASN A 30 -2.34 -12.16 2.88
C ASN A 30 -1.13 -12.69 3.65
N THR A 31 0.09 -12.25 3.30
CA THR A 31 1.30 -12.64 4.02
C THR A 31 1.25 -12.20 5.49
N ILE A 32 0.74 -11.00 5.78
CA ILE A 32 0.67 -10.46 7.13
C ILE A 32 -0.47 -11.09 7.94
N THR A 33 -1.69 -11.15 7.39
CA THR A 33 -2.90 -11.51 8.16
C THR A 33 -3.24 -13.01 8.10
N SER A 34 -2.52 -13.82 7.32
CA SER A 34 -2.83 -15.24 7.20
C SER A 34 -2.59 -15.95 8.54
N PRO A 35 -3.59 -16.71 9.05
CA PRO A 35 -3.45 -17.46 10.30
C PRO A 35 -2.50 -18.66 10.18
N VAL A 36 -2.13 -19.02 8.96
CA VAL A 36 -1.16 -20.09 8.64
C VAL A 36 0.15 -19.54 8.06
N GLY A 37 0.29 -18.21 7.98
CA GLY A 37 1.46 -17.51 7.46
C GLY A 37 2.52 -17.24 8.53
N GLU A 38 3.62 -16.61 8.10
CA GLU A 38 4.80 -16.33 8.95
C GLU A 38 4.53 -15.29 10.06
N TYR A 39 3.62 -14.35 9.83
CA TYR A 39 3.42 -13.19 10.72
C TYR A 39 2.18 -13.28 11.60
N ASN A 40 1.03 -13.75 11.07
CA ASN A 40 -0.27 -13.77 11.74
C ASN A 40 -0.53 -12.47 12.56
N GLY A 41 -0.39 -11.34 11.89
CA GLY A 41 -0.44 -10.00 12.50
C GLY A 41 -1.50 -9.10 11.91
N ASP A 42 -1.66 -7.94 12.53
CA ASP A 42 -2.58 -6.90 12.07
C ASP A 42 -1.91 -6.00 11.02
N CYS A 43 -2.72 -5.52 10.06
CA CYS A 43 -2.31 -4.59 9.03
C CYS A 43 -3.04 -3.25 9.20
N HIS A 44 -2.36 -2.13 8.95
CA HIS A 44 -2.93 -0.78 8.99
C HIS A 44 -2.22 0.12 7.97
N VAL A 45 -2.81 1.28 7.66
CA VAL A 45 -2.18 2.32 6.83
C VAL A 45 -1.92 3.55 7.68
N SER A 46 -0.67 3.99 7.74
CA SER A 46 -0.32 5.29 8.30
C SER A 46 -0.76 6.40 7.34
N VAL A 47 -1.60 7.32 7.80
CA VAL A 47 -2.15 8.42 7.00
C VAL A 47 -1.71 9.78 7.54
N GLY A 48 -1.13 10.60 6.65
CA GLY A 48 -0.65 11.94 6.99
C GLY A 48 -0.62 12.92 5.82
N GLY A 49 -0.82 12.46 4.58
CA GLY A 49 -0.76 13.30 3.38
C GLY A 49 -1.50 12.67 2.20
N LEU A 50 -1.50 13.36 1.05
CA LEU A 50 -2.27 12.95 -0.13
C LEU A 50 -1.93 11.54 -0.62
N ASP A 51 -0.66 11.17 -0.65
CA ASP A 51 -0.23 9.87 -1.19
C ASP A 51 -0.73 8.71 -0.31
N SER A 52 -0.64 8.87 1.02
CA SER A 52 -1.13 7.85 1.97
C SER A 52 -2.66 7.76 1.98
N ILE A 53 -3.36 8.89 1.79
CA ILE A 53 -4.82 8.91 1.60
C ILE A 53 -5.19 8.22 0.28
N THR A 54 -4.45 8.48 -0.79
CA THR A 54 -4.66 7.85 -2.10
C THR A 54 -4.45 6.34 -2.03
N LEU A 55 -3.40 5.89 -1.33
CA LEU A 55 -3.17 4.48 -1.05
C LEU A 55 -4.34 3.85 -0.30
N LEU A 56 -4.82 4.48 0.79
CA LEU A 56 -5.95 3.98 1.57
C LEU A 56 -7.21 3.83 0.71
N CYS A 57 -7.54 4.84 -0.10
CA CYS A 57 -8.68 4.79 -1.01
C CYS A 57 -8.54 3.66 -2.05
N PHE A 58 -7.33 3.47 -2.58
CA PHE A 58 -7.04 2.39 -3.51
C PHE A 58 -7.18 1.00 -2.87
N LEU A 59 -6.65 0.80 -1.66
CA LEU A 59 -6.76 -0.48 -0.94
C LEU A 59 -8.23 -0.85 -0.67
N ARG A 60 -9.03 0.14 -0.25
CA ARG A 60 -10.47 -0.06 -0.01
C ARG A 60 -11.22 -0.41 -1.29
N SER A 61 -10.88 0.21 -2.42
CA SER A 61 -11.55 -0.09 -3.70
C SER A 61 -11.27 -1.52 -4.21
N ILE A 62 -10.18 -2.15 -3.77
CA ILE A 62 -9.84 -3.55 -4.08
C ILE A 62 -10.26 -4.56 -2.99
N GLY A 63 -10.97 -4.10 -1.96
CA GLY A 63 -11.54 -4.93 -0.88
C GLY A 63 -10.64 -5.11 0.35
N ILE A 64 -9.55 -4.35 0.48
CA ILE A 64 -8.68 -4.36 1.66
C ILE A 64 -9.08 -3.18 2.56
N ASP A 65 -9.85 -3.46 3.60
CA ASP A 65 -10.27 -2.45 4.59
C ASP A 65 -9.53 -2.65 5.91
N VAL A 66 -8.44 -1.90 6.06
CA VAL A 66 -7.58 -1.91 7.24
C VAL A 66 -7.68 -0.57 7.97
N PRO A 67 -7.40 -0.53 9.30
CA PRO A 67 -7.37 0.71 10.04
C PRO A 67 -6.44 1.76 9.42
N ALA A 68 -6.87 3.01 9.43
CA ALA A 68 -6.05 4.16 9.07
C ALA A 68 -5.56 4.85 10.35
N ILE A 69 -4.25 4.96 10.54
CA ILE A 69 -3.64 5.54 11.73
C ILE A 69 -3.07 6.91 11.37
N SER A 70 -3.63 7.97 11.94
CA SER A 70 -3.14 9.33 11.69
C SER A 70 -1.75 9.52 12.27
N VAL A 71 -0.84 10.08 11.48
CA VAL A 71 0.51 10.48 11.91
C VAL A 71 0.68 11.99 12.04
N SER A 72 -0.39 12.77 11.88
CA SER A 72 -0.39 14.24 11.92
C SER A 72 0.07 14.82 13.27
N VAL A 73 0.03 14.05 14.36
CA VAL A 73 0.52 14.45 15.70
C VAL A 73 2.04 14.42 15.83
N LEU A 74 2.77 13.72 14.94
CA LEU A 74 4.24 13.65 15.03
C LEU A 74 4.93 14.89 14.42
N GLU A 75 4.22 15.60 13.54
CA GLU A 75 4.73 16.80 12.84
C GLU A 75 4.48 18.10 13.63
N ASP A 76 3.64 18.06 14.66
CA ASP A 76 3.31 19.20 15.53
C ASP A 76 4.09 19.15 16.85
N LYS A 77 5.42 19.27 16.76
CA LYS A 77 6.30 19.61 17.90
C LYS A 77 7.31 20.68 17.49
N GLY A 78 6.79 21.75 16.91
CA GLY A 78 7.49 23.05 16.82
C GLY A 78 7.44 23.78 18.15
#